data_AF-A0A961RLV1-F1
#
_entry.id   AF-A0A961RLV1-F1
#
_cell.length_a   1.000
_cell.length_b   1.000
_cell.length_c   1.000
_cell.angle_alpha   90.00
_cell.angle_beta   90.00
_cell.angle_gamma   90.00
#
_symmetry.space_group_name_H-M   'P 1'
#
loop_
_entity.id
_entity.type
_entity.pdbx_description
1 polymer ?
#
loop_
_entity_poly.entity_id
_entity_poly.type
_entity_poly.pdbx_seq_one_letter_code
_entity_poly.pdbx_strand_id
1 'polypeptide(L)'
;DHKHQDLSPEDASRGLSRMSTDIVKAILRKLATEGLVISRASLRSVKAAYYRNALDMIESYHADAVFNGLTLDRHKEEQAVELFAANIMNAGEVYFDNPSATPFIPNWRRVYDAWPDVFRDMAAAVEADNRDR
;
A
#
# COMPACT_ATOMS: atom_id res chain seq x y z
N ASP A 1 -21.09 5.37 -6.94
CA ASP A 1 -20.89 5.30 -5.48
C ASP A 1 -19.51 4.71 -5.22
N HIS A 2 -18.52 5.54 -4.92
CA HIS A 2 -17.15 5.07 -4.67
C HIS A 2 -17.09 4.60 -3.22
N LYS A 3 -16.77 3.33 -2.99
CA LYS A 3 -16.52 2.82 -1.64
C LYS A 3 -15.24 3.46 -1.09
N HIS A 4 -15.40 4.63 -0.45
CA HIS A 4 -14.33 5.25 0.33
C HIS A 4 -14.02 4.34 1.52
N GLN A 5 -12.74 3.98 1.67
CA GLN A 5 -12.26 3.29 2.86
C GLN A 5 -11.93 4.33 3.92
N ASP A 6 -12.29 4.06 5.17
CA ASP A 6 -11.95 4.93 6.29
C ASP A 6 -10.42 4.99 6.49
N LEU A 7 -9.93 6.11 7.02
CA LEU A 7 -8.52 6.28 7.35
C LEU A 7 -8.05 5.24 8.39
N SER A 8 -8.94 4.87 9.32
CA SER A 8 -8.69 3.93 10.43
C SER A 8 -7.47 4.30 11.28
N PRO A 9 -7.41 5.52 11.86
CA PRO A 9 -6.27 5.95 12.68
C PRO A 9 -6.11 5.11 13.96
N GLU A 10 -7.22 4.67 14.54
CA GLU A 10 -7.24 3.88 15.79
C GLU A 10 -7.04 2.37 15.57
N ASP A 11 -7.11 1.90 14.33
CA ASP A 11 -6.99 0.48 14.00
C ASP A 11 -6.16 0.27 12.73
N ALA A 12 -4.86 0.02 12.93
CA ALA A 12 -3.90 -0.22 11.86
C ALA A 12 -4.17 -1.53 11.07
N SER A 13 -5.12 -2.36 11.51
CA SER A 13 -5.52 -3.59 10.81
C SER A 13 -6.70 -3.38 9.84
N ARG A 14 -7.20 -2.13 9.70
CA ARG A 14 -8.34 -1.80 8.85
C ARG A 14 -8.06 -0.58 7.97
N GLY A 15 -8.96 -0.38 7.00
CA GLY A 15 -9.02 0.80 6.15
C GLY A 15 -7.71 1.15 5.46
N LEU A 16 -7.50 2.45 5.26
CA LEU A 16 -6.30 2.99 4.59
C LEU A 16 -5.03 2.79 5.41
N SER A 17 -5.12 2.69 6.74
CA SER A 17 -3.98 2.40 7.60
C SER A 17 -3.39 1.01 7.33
N ARG A 18 -4.23 -0.02 7.22
CA ARG A 18 -3.77 -1.35 6.81
C ARG A 18 -3.22 -1.34 5.39
N MET A 19 -3.92 -0.71 4.44
CA MET A 19 -3.49 -0.69 3.05
C MET A 19 -2.11 -0.05 2.89
N SER A 20 -1.88 1.12 3.52
CA SER A 20 -0.57 1.78 3.48
C SER A 20 0.53 0.92 4.11
N THR A 21 0.25 0.27 5.24
CA THR A 21 1.17 -0.67 5.89
C THR A 21 1.53 -1.84 4.96
N ASP A 22 0.55 -2.44 4.28
CA ASP A 22 0.78 -3.56 3.37
C ASP A 22 1.52 -3.14 2.08
N ILE A 23 1.25 -1.93 1.56
CA ILE A 23 2.01 -1.33 0.45
C ILE A 23 3.48 -1.16 0.84
N VAL A 24 3.78 -0.59 2.01
CA VAL A 24 5.17 -0.41 2.45
C VAL A 24 5.86 -1.76 2.57
N LYS A 25 5.24 -2.76 3.23
CA LYS A 25 5.82 -4.12 3.31
C LYS A 25 6.11 -4.71 1.93
N ALA A 26 5.21 -4.53 0.97
CA ALA A 26 5.41 -5.00 -0.40
C ALA A 26 6.62 -4.34 -1.06
N ILE A 27 6.74 -3.01 -0.97
CA ILE A 27 7.88 -2.25 -1.50
C ILE A 27 9.19 -2.74 -0.86
N LEU A 28 9.25 -2.82 0.48
CA LEU A 28 10.46 -3.26 1.19
C LEU A 28 10.89 -4.66 0.77
N ARG A 29 9.95 -5.61 0.69
CA ARG A 29 10.24 -6.97 0.22
C ARG A 29 10.73 -6.98 -1.22
N LYS A 30 10.08 -6.22 -2.11
CA LYS A 30 10.48 -6.16 -3.52
C LYS A 30 11.91 -5.64 -3.67
N LEU A 31 12.24 -4.54 -3.02
CA LEU A 31 13.60 -3.97 -3.03
C LEU A 31 14.62 -4.96 -2.45
N ALA A 32 14.28 -5.66 -1.37
CA ALA A 32 15.14 -6.69 -0.80
C ALA A 32 15.38 -7.87 -1.76
N THR A 33 14.36 -8.31 -2.52
CA THR A 33 14.54 -9.35 -3.56
C THR A 33 15.43 -8.89 -4.71
N GLU A 34 15.59 -7.58 -4.91
CA GLU A 34 16.49 -6.98 -5.88
C GLU A 34 17.90 -6.74 -5.32
N GLY A 35 18.16 -7.16 -4.07
CA GLY A 35 19.46 -7.07 -3.41
C GLY A 35 19.69 -5.76 -2.63
N LEU A 36 18.67 -4.91 -2.47
CA LEU A 36 18.81 -3.70 -1.66
C LEU A 36 18.90 -4.04 -0.17
N VAL A 37 19.96 -3.56 0.48
CA VAL A 37 20.09 -3.65 1.93
C VAL A 37 19.27 -2.55 2.59
N ILE A 38 18.20 -2.95 3.28
CA ILE A 38 17.31 -2.05 3.99
C ILE A 38 17.70 -2.06 5.47
N SER A 39 17.98 -0.88 6.02
CA SER A 39 18.31 -0.69 7.44
C SER A 39 17.25 0.16 8.15
N ARG A 40 17.22 0.10 9.48
CA ARG A 40 16.38 1.00 10.30
C ARG A 40 16.70 2.48 10.05
N ALA A 41 17.96 2.81 9.76
CA ALA A 41 18.36 4.17 9.38
C ALA A 41 17.74 4.58 8.04
N SER A 42 17.78 3.69 7.04
CA SER A 42 17.15 3.91 5.73
C SER A 42 15.65 4.19 5.87
N LEU A 43 14.93 3.44 6.72
CA LEU A 43 13.50 3.68 6.98
C LEU A 43 13.22 5.04 7.62
N ARG A 44 14.04 5.47 8.59
CA ARG A 44 13.90 6.80 9.20
C ARG A 44 14.07 7.90 8.16
N SER A 45 15.03 7.75 7.26
CA SER A 45 15.23 8.68 6.15
C SER A 45 14.04 8.69 5.18
N VAL A 46 13.50 7.51 4.83
CA VAL A 46 12.31 7.39 3.97
C VAL A 46 11.09 8.03 4.63
N LYS A 47 10.86 7.78 5.92
CA LYS A 47 9.77 8.42 6.68
C LYS A 47 9.89 9.94 6.62
N ALA A 48 11.08 10.49 6.90
CA ALA A 48 11.30 11.93 6.90
C ALA A 48 11.09 12.55 5.50
N ALA A 49 11.60 11.90 4.46
CA ALA A 49 11.43 12.33 3.08
C ALA A 49 9.95 12.27 2.65
N TYR A 50 9.25 11.18 2.97
CA TYR A 50 7.82 11.04 2.74
C TYR A 50 7.03 12.16 3.42
N TYR A 51 7.29 12.37 4.72
CA TYR A 51 6.58 13.37 5.51
C TYR A 51 6.76 14.78 4.95
N ARG A 52 8.00 15.16 4.63
CA ARG A 52 8.29 16.48 4.02
C ARG A 52 7.59 16.64 2.67
N ASN A 53 7.77 15.68 1.76
CA ASN A 53 7.20 15.76 0.41
C ASN A 53 5.68 15.79 0.45
N ALA A 54 5.06 15.06 1.37
CA ALA A 54 3.61 15.01 1.51
C ALA A 54 3.04 16.34 2.05
N LEU A 55 3.71 16.98 3.00
CA LEU A 55 3.32 18.32 3.48
C LEU A 55 3.43 19.36 2.35
N ASP A 56 4.53 19.37 1.61
CA ASP A 56 4.71 20.29 0.47
C ASP A 56 3.61 20.06 -0.61
N MET A 57 3.19 18.81 -0.78
CA MET A 57 2.13 18.43 -1.69
C MET A 57 0.74 18.88 -1.21
N ILE A 58 0.45 18.78 0.10
CA ILE A 58 -0.79 19.31 0.69
C ILE A 58 -0.91 20.81 0.43
N GLU A 59 0.19 21.56 0.57
CA GLU A 59 0.19 23.00 0.28
C GLU A 59 -0.11 23.29 -1.20
N SER A 60 0.53 22.52 -2.09
CA SER A 60 0.32 22.64 -3.54
C SER A 60 -1.13 22.34 -3.94
N TYR A 61 -1.70 21.26 -3.42
CA TYR A 61 -3.09 20.88 -3.70
C TYR A 61 -4.10 21.79 -3.01
N HIS A 62 -3.78 22.38 -1.86
CA HIS A 62 -4.63 23.39 -1.27
C HIS A 62 -4.70 24.64 -2.18
N ALA A 63 -3.56 25.09 -2.71
CA ALA A 63 -3.54 26.20 -3.65
C ALA A 63 -4.35 25.90 -4.92
N ASP A 64 -4.21 24.68 -5.47
CA ASP A 64 -4.99 24.22 -6.62
C ASP A 64 -6.50 24.16 -6.31
N ALA A 65 -6.89 23.63 -5.15
CA ALA A 65 -8.28 23.60 -4.72
C ALA A 65 -8.88 25.01 -4.63
N VAL A 66 -8.17 25.95 -3.98
CA VAL A 66 -8.60 27.35 -3.87
C VAL A 66 -8.75 28.00 -5.25
N PHE A 67 -7.79 27.78 -6.15
CA PHE A 67 -7.85 28.31 -7.52
C PHE A 67 -9.09 27.81 -8.28
N ASN A 68 -9.48 26.55 -8.06
CA ASN A 68 -10.64 25.93 -8.69
C ASN A 68 -11.96 26.14 -7.91
N GLY A 69 -11.97 26.97 -6.86
CA GLY A 69 -13.16 27.21 -6.03
C GLY A 69 -13.59 25.99 -5.18
N LEU A 70 -12.70 25.03 -4.98
CA LEU A 70 -12.88 23.86 -4.13
C LEU A 70 -12.32 24.10 -2.73
N THR A 71 -12.73 23.28 -1.76
CA THR A 71 -12.23 23.31 -0.38
C THR A 71 -11.43 22.04 -0.09
N LEU A 72 -10.24 22.20 0.47
CA LEU A 72 -9.40 21.10 0.96
C LEU A 72 -9.18 21.26 2.48
N ASP A 73 -9.55 20.22 3.24
CA ASP A 73 -9.34 20.20 4.70
C ASP A 73 -7.89 19.80 5.01
N ARG A 74 -7.01 20.81 5.04
CA ARG A 74 -5.57 20.61 5.29
C ARG A 74 -5.29 19.83 6.57
N HIS A 75 -6.06 20.06 7.63
CA HIS A 75 -5.82 19.40 8.90
C HIS A 75 -6.07 17.90 8.81
N LYS A 76 -7.16 17.49 8.14
CA LYS A 76 -7.41 16.07 7.88
C LYS A 76 -6.36 15.44 6.97
N GLU A 77 -5.89 16.15 5.95
CA GLU A 77 -4.82 15.67 5.08
C GLU A 77 -3.50 15.48 5.87
N GLU A 78 -3.14 16.43 6.73
CA GLU A 78 -1.96 16.34 7.59
C GLU A 78 -2.05 15.14 8.57
N GLN A 79 -3.22 14.91 9.18
CA GLN A 79 -3.45 13.72 10.02
C GLN A 79 -3.26 12.41 9.24
N ALA A 80 -3.71 12.36 7.98
CA ALA A 80 -3.50 11.19 7.13
C ALA A 80 -2.01 10.98 6.83
N VAL A 81 -1.26 12.05 6.54
CA VAL A 81 0.18 12.01 6.32
C VAL A 81 0.93 11.54 7.57
N GLU A 82 0.57 12.02 8.76
CA GLU A 82 1.15 11.56 10.02
C GLU A 82 0.93 10.05 10.23
N LEU A 83 -0.29 9.57 10.00
CA LEU A 83 -0.63 8.15 10.11
C LEU A 83 0.19 7.31 9.12
N PHE A 84 0.24 7.70 7.85
CA PHE A 84 0.98 6.96 6.84
C PHE A 84 2.49 6.98 7.09
N ALA A 85 3.03 8.10 7.62
CA ALA A 85 4.42 8.18 8.05
C ALA A 85 4.73 7.24 9.24
N ALA A 86 3.78 7.08 10.17
CA ALA A 86 3.90 6.08 11.24
C ALA A 86 3.87 4.65 10.68
N ASN A 87 3.00 4.39 9.69
CA ASN A 87 2.88 3.09 9.05
C ASN A 87 4.14 2.65 8.30
N ILE A 88 4.93 3.59 7.77
CA ILE A 88 6.26 3.29 7.19
C ILE A 88 7.17 2.62 8.21
N MET A 89 7.19 3.14 9.44
CA MET A 89 8.02 2.57 10.51
C MET A 89 7.47 1.23 10.96
N ASN A 90 6.16 1.14 11.21
CA ASN A 90 5.51 -0.10 11.66
C ASN A 90 5.72 -1.25 10.66
N ALA A 91 5.50 -0.98 9.37
CA ALA A 91 5.76 -1.95 8.31
C ALA A 91 7.22 -2.42 8.27
N GLY A 92 8.15 -1.50 8.52
CA GLY A 92 9.57 -1.79 8.59
C GLY A 92 9.98 -2.65 9.79
N GLU A 93 9.41 -2.38 10.97
CA GLU A 93 9.59 -3.22 12.15
C GLU A 93 9.11 -4.65 11.88
N VAL A 94 7.90 -4.80 11.32
CA VAL A 94 7.36 -6.11 10.91
C VAL A 94 8.25 -6.81 9.88
N TYR A 95 8.86 -6.07 8.96
CA TYR A 95 9.80 -6.61 7.98
C TYR A 95 11.07 -7.15 8.65
N PHE A 96 11.61 -6.46 9.65
CA PHE A 96 12.80 -6.92 10.38
C PHE A 96 12.52 -8.08 11.34
N ASP A 97 11.34 -8.10 11.96
CA ASP A 97 10.96 -9.16 12.90
C ASP A 97 10.63 -10.48 12.21
N ASN A 98 10.24 -10.43 10.92
CA ASN A 98 9.94 -11.63 10.15
C ASN A 98 10.55 -11.59 8.72
N PRO A 99 11.89 -11.72 8.59
CA PRO A 99 12.58 -11.60 7.30
C PRO A 99 12.24 -12.71 6.30
N SER A 100 11.82 -13.88 6.82
CA SER A 100 11.52 -15.09 6.06
C SER A 100 10.03 -15.25 5.74
N ALA A 101 9.18 -14.30 6.15
CA ALA A 101 7.79 -14.25 5.69
C ALA A 101 7.77 -14.25 4.16
N THR A 102 7.15 -15.30 3.61
CA THR A 102 7.27 -15.69 2.20
C THR A 102 6.98 -14.49 1.29
N PRO A 103 7.88 -14.17 0.34
CA PRO A 103 7.66 -13.04 -0.55
C PRO A 103 6.52 -13.39 -1.50
N PHE A 104 5.42 -12.65 -1.33
CA PHE A 104 4.36 -12.40 -2.30
C PHE A 104 3.36 -13.51 -2.62
N ILE A 105 2.20 -13.01 -3.09
CA ILE A 105 1.21 -13.71 -3.91
C ILE A 105 1.95 -14.69 -4.82
N PRO A 106 1.56 -15.98 -4.87
CA PRO A 106 2.20 -16.96 -5.72
C PRO A 106 2.39 -16.37 -7.11
N ASN A 107 3.63 -16.36 -7.61
CA ASN A 107 3.83 -15.90 -8.97
C ASN A 107 2.97 -16.83 -9.86
N TRP A 108 2.20 -16.25 -10.79
CA TRP A 108 1.29 -17.03 -11.63
C TRP A 108 2.02 -18.10 -12.44
N ARG A 109 3.32 -17.92 -12.67
CA ARG A 109 4.21 -18.92 -13.26
C ARG A 109 4.33 -20.18 -12.40
N ARG A 110 4.44 -20.07 -11.09
CA ARG A 110 4.53 -21.18 -10.13
C ARG A 110 3.17 -21.87 -9.99
N VAL A 111 2.09 -21.10 -10.07
CA VAL A 111 0.74 -21.66 -10.14
C VAL A 111 0.58 -22.46 -11.44
N TYR A 112 1.01 -21.90 -12.58
CA TYR A 112 1.01 -22.59 -13.87
C TYR A 112 1.91 -23.84 -13.88
N ASP A 113 3.11 -23.76 -13.32
CA ASP A 113 4.04 -24.90 -13.23
C ASP A 113 3.45 -26.04 -12.39
N ALA A 114 2.68 -25.71 -11.34
CA ALA A 114 1.98 -26.69 -10.50
C ALA A 114 0.63 -27.15 -11.06
N TRP A 115 -0.02 -26.31 -11.87
CA TRP A 115 -1.32 -26.54 -12.51
C TRP A 115 -1.33 -25.87 -13.89
N PRO A 116 -0.87 -26.58 -14.94
CA PRO A 116 -0.73 -26.01 -16.28
C PRO A 116 -2.05 -25.51 -16.89
N ASP A 117 -3.16 -26.15 -16.52
CA ASP A 117 -4.48 -25.85 -17.04
C ASP A 117 -5.22 -24.71 -16.30
N VAL A 118 -4.61 -24.12 -15.27
CA VAL A 118 -5.28 -23.18 -14.36
C VAL A 118 -6.01 -22.03 -15.09
N PHE A 119 -5.42 -21.49 -16.15
CA PHE A 119 -6.03 -20.39 -16.90
C PHE A 119 -7.24 -20.83 -17.74
N ARG A 120 -7.19 -22.05 -18.30
CA ARG A 120 -8.32 -22.63 -19.02
C ARG A 120 -9.47 -22.88 -18.06
N ASP A 121 -9.17 -23.46 -16.90
CA ASP A 121 -10.18 -23.82 -15.91
C ASP A 121 -10.82 -22.56 -15.29
N MET A 122 -10.03 -21.49 -15.06
CA MET A 122 -10.55 -20.18 -14.67
C MET A 122 -11.47 -19.56 -15.74
N ALA A 123 -11.08 -19.63 -17.02
CA ALA A 123 -11.92 -19.10 -18.11
C ALA A 123 -13.26 -19.85 -18.19
N ALA A 124 -13.22 -21.18 -18.11
CA ALA A 124 -14.42 -22.01 -18.11
C ALA A 124 -15.35 -21.71 -16.91
N ALA A 125 -14.78 -21.47 -15.73
CA ALA A 125 -15.54 -21.11 -14.53
C ALA A 125 -16.24 -19.74 -14.67
N VAL A 126 -15.57 -18.74 -15.24
CA VAL A 126 -16.16 -17.42 -15.51
C VAL A 126 -17.26 -17.52 -16.58
N GLU A 127 -17.06 -18.31 -17.63
CA GLU A 127 -18.09 -18.57 -18.63
C GLU A 127 -19.31 -19.27 -18.05
N ALA A 128 -19.13 -20.20 -17.11
CA ALA A 128 -20.23 -20.85 -16.41
C ALA A 128 -21.01 -19.85 -15.54
N ASP A 129 -20.34 -19.05 -14.71
CA ASP A 129 -20.99 -18.02 -13.87
C ASP A 129 -21.78 -17.00 -14.70
N ASN A 130 -21.25 -16.63 -15.88
CA ASN A 130 -21.94 -15.73 -16.80
C ASN A 130 -23.17 -16.35 -17.48
N ARG A 131 -23.25 -17.68 -17.60
CA ARG A 131 -24.44 -18.38 -18.12
C ARG A 131 -25.56 -18.50 -17.08
N ASP A 132 -25.22 -18.41 -15.80
CA ASP A 132 -26.15 -18.49 -14.67
C ASP A 132 -26.69 -17.12 -14.22
N ARG A 133 -26.32 -16.03 -14.93
CA ARG A 133 -26.86 -14.66 -14.76
C ARG A 133 -27.91 -14.33 -15.82
#